data_AF-A0A2T6CW75-F1
#
_entry.id   AF-A0A2T6CW75-F1
#
_cell.length_a   1.000
_cell.length_b   1.000
_cell.length_c   1.000
_cell.angle_alpha   90.00
_cell.angle_beta   90.00
_cell.angle_gamma   90.00
#
_symmetry.space_group_name_H-M   'P 1'
#
loop_
_entity.id
_entity.type
_entity.pdbx_description
1 polymer ?
#
loop_
_entity_poly.entity_id
_entity_poly.type
_entity_poly.pdbx_seq_one_letter_code
_entity_poly.pdbx_strand_id
1 'polypeptide(L)'
;MVTNTLTAMEVVDTGEKRDGRGRRITPPGRRDELVAAWRQSGMTLTAFARREGVNYTTFCSWVQQREREAGAAPGDKVRFAEVQVSAAASSEAVVEVRLADGTVVRGARAGEVVAVVRALRG
;
A
#
# COMPACT_ATOMS: atom_id res chain seq x y z
N MET A 1 51.29 41.74 -26.10
CA MET A 1 51.28 40.31 -25.74
C MET A 1 49.94 40.02 -25.11
N VAL A 2 49.08 39.21 -25.75
CA VAL A 2 47.73 38.89 -25.26
C VAL A 2 47.78 37.45 -24.77
N THR A 3 47.62 37.23 -23.46
CA THR A 3 47.57 35.90 -22.87
C THR A 3 46.13 35.39 -22.94
N ASN A 4 45.89 34.36 -23.74
CA ASN A 4 44.60 33.69 -23.82
C ASN A 4 44.49 32.66 -22.68
N THR A 5 43.65 32.95 -21.69
CA THR A 5 43.36 32.03 -20.57
C THR A 5 42.36 30.99 -21.03
N LEU A 6 42.85 29.80 -21.43
CA LEU A 6 41.99 28.64 -21.67
C LEU A 6 41.52 28.08 -20.32
N THR A 7 40.23 28.23 -20.04
CA THR A 7 39.56 27.56 -18.92
C THR A 7 39.53 26.06 -19.24
N ALA A 8 40.37 25.28 -18.57
CA ALA A 8 40.37 23.83 -18.70
C ALA A 8 39.10 23.26 -18.04
N MET A 9 38.22 22.64 -18.83
CA MET A 9 37.16 21.76 -18.32
C MET A 9 37.80 20.41 -17.98
N GLU A 10 37.92 20.11 -16.70
CA GLU A 10 38.27 18.76 -16.24
C GLU A 10 37.04 17.85 -16.31
N VAL A 11 37.11 16.81 -17.14
CA VAL A 11 36.10 15.75 -17.16
C VAL A 11 36.45 14.74 -16.07
N VAL A 12 35.75 14.82 -14.94
CA VAL A 12 35.85 13.82 -13.86
C VAL A 12 35.00 12.61 -14.24
N ASP A 13 35.64 11.51 -14.62
CA ASP A 13 34.94 10.23 -14.75
C ASP A 13 34.59 9.71 -13.35
N THR A 14 33.32 9.88 -12.98
CA THR A 14 32.77 9.45 -11.69
C THR A 14 32.49 7.95 -11.63
N GLY A 15 32.71 7.20 -12.72
CA GLY A 15 32.39 5.77 -12.80
C GLY A 15 30.89 5.47 -12.73
N GLU A 16 30.03 6.49 -12.90
CA GLU A 16 28.58 6.36 -12.82
C GLU A 16 28.02 5.58 -14.01
N LYS A 17 27.63 4.33 -13.77
CA LYS A 17 26.91 3.55 -14.78
C LYS A 17 25.47 4.07 -14.91
N ARG A 18 25.01 4.29 -16.14
CA ARG A 18 23.62 4.65 -16.46
C ARG A 18 22.98 3.63 -17.39
N ASP A 19 21.66 3.50 -17.33
CA ASP A 19 20.90 2.69 -18.28
C ASP A 19 20.64 3.44 -19.59
N GLY A 20 20.04 2.76 -20.57
CA GLY A 20 19.69 3.37 -21.87
C GLY A 20 18.66 4.51 -21.80
N ARG A 21 18.08 4.79 -20.62
CA ARG A 21 17.20 5.94 -20.36
C ARG A 21 17.90 7.03 -19.52
N GLY A 22 19.21 6.89 -19.26
CA GLY A 22 20.02 7.85 -18.52
C GLY A 22 19.90 7.76 -16.99
N ARG A 23 19.20 6.76 -16.44
CA ARG A 23 19.03 6.58 -14.99
C ARG A 23 20.30 5.99 -14.39
N ARG A 24 20.73 6.48 -13.23
CA ARG A 24 21.90 5.95 -12.52
C ARG A 24 21.65 4.51 -12.07
N ILE A 25 22.55 3.61 -12.42
CA ILE A 25 22.57 2.21 -11.99
C ILE A 25 23.42 2.12 -10.74
N THR A 26 22.77 1.92 -9.59
CA THR A 26 23.46 1.63 -8.34
C THR A 26 24.04 0.21 -8.41
N PRO A 27 25.36 0.01 -8.20
CA PRO A 27 25.97 -1.32 -8.17
C PRO A 27 25.40 -2.19 -7.05
N PRO A 28 25.38 -3.53 -7.19
CA PRO A 28 24.81 -4.44 -6.17
C PRO A 28 25.37 -4.21 -4.76
N GLY A 29 26.70 -4.14 -4.58
CA GLY A 29 27.32 -3.91 -3.26
C GLY A 29 26.89 -2.58 -2.62
N ARG A 30 26.75 -1.52 -3.42
CA ARG A 30 26.25 -0.22 -2.92
C ARG A 30 24.79 -0.30 -2.47
N ARG A 31 23.97 -1.15 -3.09
CA ARG A 31 22.57 -1.37 -2.63
C ARG A 31 22.57 -2.01 -1.25
N ASP A 32 23.46 -2.97 -1.02
CA ASP A 32 23.57 -3.69 0.25
C ASP A 32 24.01 -2.78 1.39
N GLU A 33 25.02 -1.94 1.14
CA GLU A 33 25.45 -0.90 2.07
C GLU A 33 24.30 0.03 2.46
N LEU A 34 23.51 0.50 1.49
CA LEU A 34 22.40 1.42 1.74
C LEU A 34 21.29 0.76 2.55
N VAL A 35 20.96 -0.50 2.26
CA VAL A 35 19.95 -1.25 3.04
C VAL A 35 20.45 -1.48 4.48
N ALA A 36 21.71 -1.83 4.67
CA ALA A 36 22.31 -2.00 6.01
C ALA A 36 22.34 -0.68 6.79
N ALA A 37 22.77 0.41 6.15
CA ALA A 37 22.78 1.74 6.74
C ALA A 37 21.37 2.22 7.11
N TRP A 38 20.37 1.94 6.29
CA TRP A 38 18.97 2.25 6.61
C TRP A 38 18.50 1.52 7.87
N ARG A 39 18.76 0.21 7.98
CA ARG A 39 18.38 -0.59 9.15
C ARG A 39 18.98 -0.05 10.46
N GLN A 40 20.20 0.48 10.39
CA GLN A 40 20.89 1.07 11.55
C GLN A 40 20.45 2.52 11.84
N SER A 41 19.90 3.22 10.85
CA SER A 41 19.57 4.65 10.97
C SER A 41 18.35 4.97 11.83
N GLY A 42 17.44 4.01 12.03
CA GLY A 42 16.14 4.23 12.69
C GLY A 42 15.18 5.14 11.89
N MET A 43 15.55 5.54 10.66
CA MET A 43 14.72 6.41 9.83
C MET A 43 13.61 5.64 9.13
N THR A 44 12.53 6.34 8.78
CA THR A 44 11.57 5.81 7.82
C THR A 44 12.23 5.62 6.46
N LEU A 45 11.74 4.63 5.71
CA LEU A 45 12.29 4.25 4.42
C LEU A 45 12.21 5.41 3.40
N THR A 46 11.15 6.23 3.45
CA THR A 46 11.00 7.45 2.66
C THR A 46 12.03 8.52 3.03
N ALA A 47 12.24 8.77 4.32
CA ALA A 47 13.19 9.78 4.77
C ALA A 47 14.63 9.39 4.40
N PHE A 48 14.97 8.10 4.55
CA PHE A 48 16.28 7.58 4.16
C PHE A 48 16.50 7.66 2.65
N ALA A 49 15.54 7.21 1.84
CA ALA A 49 15.64 7.27 0.38
C ALA A 49 15.85 8.70 -0.13
N ARG A 50 15.11 9.67 0.45
CA ARG A 50 15.28 11.10 0.12
C ARG A 50 16.68 11.61 0.49
N ARG A 51 17.20 11.24 1.67
CA ARG A 51 18.53 11.66 2.14
C ARG A 51 19.65 11.12 1.26
N GLU A 52 19.58 9.85 0.87
CA GLU A 52 20.59 9.19 0.05
C GLU A 52 20.42 9.46 -1.46
N GLY A 53 19.41 10.24 -1.86
CA GLY A 53 19.14 10.55 -3.27
C GLY A 53 18.69 9.34 -4.09
N VAL A 54 18.12 8.33 -3.44
CA VAL A 54 17.60 7.12 -4.09
C VAL A 54 16.09 7.27 -4.27
N ASN A 55 15.57 6.82 -5.41
CA ASN A 55 14.13 6.80 -5.61
C ASN A 55 13.48 5.85 -4.59
N TYR A 56 12.44 6.33 -3.91
CA TYR A 56 11.75 5.58 -2.85
C TYR A 56 11.29 4.18 -3.29
N THR A 57 10.61 4.06 -4.43
CA THR A 57 10.06 2.77 -4.88
C THR A 57 11.16 1.78 -5.25
N THR A 58 12.27 2.30 -5.78
CA THR A 58 13.48 1.52 -6.05
C THR A 58 14.12 1.03 -4.76
N PHE A 59 14.18 1.87 -3.73
CA PHE A 59 14.71 1.48 -2.43
C PHE A 59 13.81 0.44 -1.73
N CYS A 60 12.47 0.60 -1.80
CA CYS A 60 11.51 -0.38 -1.31
C CYS A 60 11.73 -1.77 -1.92
N SER A 61 11.96 -1.85 -3.23
CA SER A 61 12.14 -3.15 -3.90
C SER A 61 13.42 -3.84 -3.47
N TRP A 62 14.51 -3.08 -3.24
CA TRP A 62 15.76 -3.62 -2.71
C TRP A 62 15.58 -4.16 -1.29
N VAL A 63 14.91 -3.41 -0.41
CA VAL A 63 14.63 -3.87 0.97
C VAL A 63 13.81 -5.15 0.95
N GLN A 64 12.70 -5.19 0.19
CA GLN A 64 11.86 -6.38 0.06
C GLN A 64 12.62 -7.59 -0.50
N GLN A 65 13.49 -7.37 -1.48
CA GLN A 65 14.30 -8.45 -2.03
C GLN A 65 15.22 -9.04 -0.95
N ARG A 66 15.88 -8.20 -0.15
CA ARG A 66 16.75 -8.65 0.94
C ARG A 66 15.99 -9.30 2.09
N GLU A 67 14.76 -8.89 2.36
CA GLU A 67 13.89 -9.58 3.33
C GLU A 67 13.52 -10.99 2.87
N ARG A 68 13.15 -11.16 1.58
CA ARG A 68 12.87 -12.47 1.00
C ARG A 68 14.09 -13.39 1.03
N GLU A 69 15.27 -12.87 0.70
CA GLU A 69 16.52 -13.62 0.72
C GLU A 69 16.97 -13.98 2.14
N ALA A 70 16.71 -13.12 3.12
CA ALA A 70 17.02 -13.38 4.54
C ALA A 70 16.10 -14.42 5.19
N GLY A 71 15.22 -15.06 4.42
CA GLY A 71 14.26 -16.02 4.94
C GLY A 71 13.25 -15.40 5.89
N ALA A 72 13.07 -14.07 5.85
CA ALA A 72 11.94 -13.45 6.53
C ALA A 72 10.69 -14.12 5.98
N ALA A 73 10.00 -14.87 6.84
CA ALA A 73 8.81 -15.60 6.46
C ALA A 73 7.92 -14.60 5.71
N PRO A 74 7.49 -14.89 4.46
CA PRO A 74 6.63 -13.98 3.74
C PRO A 74 5.46 -13.67 4.66
N GLY A 75 5.41 -12.40 5.12
CA GLY A 75 4.49 -11.96 6.17
C GLY A 75 3.14 -12.56 5.89
N ASP A 76 2.62 -13.28 6.88
CA ASP A 76 1.57 -14.29 6.78
C ASP A 76 0.69 -14.04 5.55
N LYS A 77 1.03 -14.73 4.44
CA LYS A 77 0.57 -14.31 3.11
C LYS A 77 -0.95 -14.17 3.16
N VAL A 78 -1.49 -12.96 3.10
CA VAL A 78 -2.93 -12.70 3.18
C VAL A 78 -3.66 -13.69 2.27
N ARG A 79 -4.45 -14.57 2.87
CA ARG A 79 -5.28 -15.56 2.16
C ARG A 79 -6.70 -15.06 2.17
N PHE A 80 -7.33 -15.04 1.01
CA PHE A 80 -8.77 -14.96 0.95
C PHE A 80 -9.34 -16.31 1.39
N ALA A 81 -10.20 -16.32 2.39
CA ALA A 81 -10.99 -17.47 2.77
C ALA A 81 -12.32 -17.43 2.02
N GLU A 82 -12.64 -18.50 1.30
CA GLU A 82 -13.96 -18.66 0.71
C GLU A 82 -14.97 -18.93 1.85
N VAL A 83 -15.97 -18.06 1.98
CA VAL A 83 -17.06 -18.22 2.94
C VAL A 83 -18.32 -18.53 2.18
N GLN A 84 -18.78 -19.77 2.31
CA GLN A 84 -20.10 -20.17 1.85
C GLN A 84 -21.13 -19.67 2.86
N VAL A 85 -21.84 -18.59 2.52
CA VAL A 85 -23.00 -18.16 3.30
C VAL A 85 -24.12 -19.12 2.96
N SER A 86 -24.25 -20.19 3.75
CA SER A 86 -25.48 -20.97 3.74
C SER A 86 -26.61 -19.99 4.02
N ALA A 87 -27.58 -19.90 3.11
CA ALA A 87 -28.90 -19.45 3.50
C ALA A 87 -29.40 -20.50 4.51
N ALA A 88 -28.93 -20.42 5.76
CA ALA A 88 -29.57 -21.08 6.88
C ALA A 88 -31.03 -20.74 6.70
N ALA A 89 -31.87 -21.76 6.51
CA ALA A 89 -33.28 -21.61 6.25
C ALA A 89 -33.77 -20.48 7.14
N SER A 90 -34.12 -19.35 6.51
CA SER A 90 -34.63 -18.17 7.19
C SER A 90 -35.91 -18.65 7.84
N SER A 91 -35.82 -19.16 9.08
CA SER A 91 -36.94 -19.88 9.65
C SER A 91 -38.12 -18.94 9.89
N GLU A 92 -37.93 -17.63 9.78
CA GLU A 92 -39.01 -16.70 9.48
C GLU A 92 -38.47 -15.62 8.54
N ALA A 93 -39.07 -15.49 7.34
CA ALA A 93 -38.82 -14.34 6.48
C ALA A 93 -39.27 -13.08 7.23
N VAL A 94 -38.32 -12.31 7.77
CA VAL A 94 -38.63 -11.06 8.47
C VAL A 94 -39.07 -10.04 7.42
N VAL A 95 -40.30 -9.56 7.56
CA VAL A 95 -40.84 -8.45 6.78
C VAL A 95 -40.37 -7.16 7.43
N GLU A 96 -39.69 -6.31 6.65
CA GLU A 96 -39.27 -4.97 7.06
C GLU A 96 -40.03 -3.92 6.24
N VAL A 97 -40.62 -2.93 6.93
CA VAL A 97 -41.25 -1.76 6.32
C VAL A 97 -40.56 -0.50 6.84
N ARG A 98 -40.11 0.35 5.92
CA ARG A 98 -39.54 1.67 6.22
C ARG A 98 -40.55 2.76 5.86
N LEU A 99 -40.80 3.65 6.81
CA LEU A 99 -41.69 4.79 6.65
C LEU A 99 -40.85 6.04 6.28
N ALA A 100 -41.50 7.06 5.70
CA ALA A 100 -40.82 8.26 5.20
C ALA A 100 -40.21 9.14 6.31
N ASP A 101 -40.70 8.99 7.55
CA ASP A 101 -40.16 9.62 8.77
C ASP A 101 -38.90 8.92 9.31
N GLY A 102 -38.46 7.83 8.66
CA GLY A 102 -37.32 7.01 9.09
C GLY A 102 -37.70 5.89 10.06
N THR A 103 -38.97 5.76 10.45
CA THR A 103 -39.43 4.67 11.31
C THR A 103 -39.32 3.33 10.58
N VAL A 104 -38.77 2.32 11.26
CA VAL A 104 -38.62 0.96 10.72
C VAL A 104 -39.43 -0.01 11.56
N VAL A 105 -40.33 -0.75 10.90
CA VAL A 105 -41.12 -1.82 11.52
C VAL A 105 -40.67 -3.16 10.96
N ARG A 106 -40.33 -4.11 11.85
CA ARG A 106 -39.88 -5.46 11.49
C ARG A 106 -40.75 -6.50 12.19
N GLY A 107 -41.06 -7.60 11.51
CA GLY A 107 -41.78 -8.72 12.11
C GLY A 107 -41.79 -9.96 11.23
N ALA A 108 -42.09 -11.10 11.84
CA ALA A 108 -42.15 -12.38 11.15
C ALA A 108 -43.40 -12.53 10.26
N ARG A 109 -44.49 -11.80 10.58
CA ARG A 109 -45.77 -11.88 9.86
C ARG A 109 -46.13 -10.54 9.25
N ALA A 110 -46.36 -10.53 7.94
CA ALA A 110 -46.77 -9.33 7.21
C ALA A 110 -48.03 -8.67 7.79
N GLY A 111 -49.02 -9.45 8.23
CA GLY A 111 -50.27 -8.92 8.81
C GLY A 111 -50.05 -8.12 10.09
N GLU A 112 -49.17 -8.57 10.98
CA GLU A 112 -48.82 -7.88 12.23
C GLU A 112 -48.05 -6.59 11.94
N VAL A 113 -47.11 -6.64 11.00
CA VAL A 113 -46.36 -5.45 10.56
C VAL A 113 -47.31 -4.40 9.96
N VAL A 114 -48.30 -4.81 9.16
CA VAL A 114 -49.33 -3.90 8.63
C VAL A 114 -50.18 -3.29 9.74
N ALA A 115 -50.56 -4.06 10.75
CA ALA A 115 -51.34 -3.55 11.89
C ALA A 115 -50.57 -2.47 12.65
N VAL A 116 -49.28 -2.70 12.93
CA VAL A 116 -48.40 -1.71 13.58
C VAL A 116 -48.22 -0.47 12.71
N VAL A 117 -47.94 -0.64 11.42
CA VAL A 117 -47.79 0.51 10.49
C VAL A 117 -49.06 1.35 10.42
N ARG A 118 -50.25 0.73 10.43
CA ARG A 118 -51.53 1.46 10.47
C ARG A 118 -51.72 2.21 11.78
N ALA A 119 -51.38 1.61 12.91
CA ALA A 119 -51.47 2.27 14.21
C ALA A 119 -50.51 3.47 14.34
N LEU A 120 -49.32 3.39 13.72
CA LEU A 120 -48.34 4.48 13.70
C LEU A 120 -48.71 5.63 12.73
N ARG A 121 -49.60 5.37 11.77
CA ARG A 121 -50.08 6.35 10.77
C ARG A 121 -51.45 6.93 11.10
N GLY A 122 -51.94 6.75 12.34
CA GLY A 122 -53.22 7.25 12.83
C GLY A 122 -53.48 8.71 12.48
#